data_AF-A0A6A6WD25-F1
#
_entry.id   AF-A0A6A6WD25-F1
#
_cell.length_a   1.000
_cell.length_b   1.000
_cell.length_c   1.000
_cell.angle_alpha   90.00
_cell.angle_beta   90.00
_cell.angle_gamma   90.00
#
_symmetry.space_group_name_H-M   'P 1'
#
loop_
_entity.id
_entity.type
_entity.pdbx_description
1 polymer ?
#
loop_
_entity_poly.entity_id
_entity_poly.type
_entity_poly.pdbx_seq_one_letter_code
_entity_poly.pdbx_strand_id
1 'polypeptide(L)'
;MSNATAQRIITHMNTDHQDTLTRFLEHHHSLPSHLARTATLTSLTPTTLTITTTSPPKQYTIPLTPPLHPSLTDARTRLTEMDTASLAHLHNHTPITLKTYIPPTRKHILILALVALGLFSFTYPAQFHPSHPLYTLIWRHTPNLAATLSKERNARVGLGLMVGIHAAECVLMHFRKLRVLGVETGSWVWWAWMGSTFAEGLGCFERINGFVKGEVAARREGKGKGGKEL
;
A
#
# COMPACT_ATOMS: atom_id res chain seq x y z
N MET A 1 -14.10 35.21 -18.63
CA MET A 1 -12.76 34.57 -18.70
C MET A 1 -12.95 33.07 -18.90
N SER A 2 -12.12 32.40 -19.71
CA SER A 2 -12.49 31.20 -20.48
C SER A 2 -12.96 30.00 -19.64
N ASN A 3 -14.28 29.85 -19.51
CA ASN A 3 -14.93 28.68 -18.92
C ASN A 3 -14.43 27.36 -19.56
N ALA A 4 -14.10 27.40 -20.85
CA ALA A 4 -13.55 26.25 -21.57
C ALA A 4 -12.20 25.73 -21.05
N THR A 5 -11.26 26.62 -20.65
CA THR A 5 -9.96 26.19 -20.13
C THR A 5 -10.09 25.56 -18.75
N ALA A 6 -10.86 26.20 -17.87
CA ALA A 6 -11.18 25.64 -16.55
C ALA A 6 -11.86 24.28 -16.70
N GLN A 7 -12.86 24.17 -17.59
CA GLN A 7 -13.58 22.92 -17.82
C GLN A 7 -12.66 21.80 -18.31
N ARG A 8 -11.72 22.09 -19.24
CA ARG A 8 -10.73 21.11 -19.71
C ARG A 8 -9.84 20.60 -18.58
N ILE A 9 -9.36 21.50 -17.72
CA ILE A 9 -8.56 21.13 -16.55
C ILE A 9 -9.39 20.28 -15.59
N ILE A 10 -10.63 20.68 -15.32
CA ILE A 10 -11.55 19.96 -14.44
C ILE A 10 -11.79 18.54 -14.94
N THR A 11 -12.11 18.38 -16.23
CA THR A 11 -12.30 17.07 -16.86
C THR A 11 -11.04 16.23 -16.73
N HIS A 12 -9.87 16.77 -17.10
CA HIS A 12 -8.62 16.03 -17.00
C HIS A 12 -8.29 15.60 -15.57
N MET A 13 -8.49 16.48 -14.58
CA MET A 13 -8.26 16.16 -13.16
C MET A 13 -9.19 15.05 -12.66
N ASN A 14 -10.47 15.09 -13.02
CA ASN A 14 -11.44 14.07 -12.62
C ASN A 14 -11.21 12.72 -13.34
N THR A 15 -10.69 12.73 -14.56
CA THR A 15 -10.42 11.50 -15.31
C THR A 15 -9.12 10.83 -14.88
N ASP A 16 -8.04 11.60 -14.76
CA ASP A 16 -6.68 11.03 -14.66
C ASP A 16 -6.03 11.21 -13.27
N HIS A 17 -6.57 12.09 -12.42
CA HIS A 17 -5.90 12.54 -11.18
C HIS A 17 -6.75 12.36 -9.92
N GLN A 18 -7.55 11.29 -9.85
CA GLN A 18 -8.42 11.02 -8.70
C GLN A 18 -7.65 10.92 -7.37
N ASP A 19 -6.47 10.31 -7.39
CA ASP A 19 -5.63 10.20 -6.19
C ASP A 19 -5.16 11.58 -5.71
N THR A 20 -4.90 12.51 -6.62
CA THR A 20 -4.50 13.89 -6.31
C THR A 20 -5.65 14.64 -5.65
N LEU A 21 -6.87 14.53 -6.18
CA LEU A 21 -8.06 15.15 -5.58
C LEU A 21 -8.35 14.59 -4.18
N THR A 22 -8.14 13.29 -4.00
CA THR A 22 -8.23 12.63 -2.69
C THR A 22 -7.22 13.23 -1.71
N ARG A 23 -5.94 13.33 -2.11
CA ARG A 23 -4.87 13.92 -1.29
C ARG A 23 -5.13 15.39 -0.94
N PHE A 24 -5.70 16.17 -1.85
CA PHE A 24 -6.08 17.55 -1.56
C PHE A 24 -7.09 17.63 -0.41
N LEU A 25 -8.11 16.77 -0.40
CA LEU A 25 -9.09 16.72 0.67
C LEU A 25 -8.52 16.18 1.99
N GLU A 26 -7.67 15.15 1.92
CA GLU A 26 -6.98 14.61 3.09
C GLU A 26 -6.04 15.65 3.71
N HIS A 27 -5.32 16.42 2.91
CA HIS A 27 -4.36 17.41 3.39
C HIS A 27 -5.04 18.70 3.89
N HIS A 28 -5.90 19.31 3.08
CA HIS A 28 -6.44 20.64 3.38
C HIS A 28 -7.65 20.61 4.32
N HIS A 29 -8.37 19.50 4.38
CA HIS A 29 -9.59 19.36 5.18
C HIS A 29 -9.56 18.17 6.15
N SER A 30 -8.41 17.47 6.27
CA SER A 30 -8.23 16.32 7.17
C SER A 30 -9.28 15.22 6.98
N LEU A 31 -9.77 15.04 5.76
CA LEU A 31 -10.77 14.01 5.48
C LEU A 31 -10.15 12.60 5.58
N PRO A 32 -10.88 11.61 6.12
CA PRO A 32 -10.51 10.22 5.98
C PRO A 32 -10.48 9.79 4.50
N SER A 33 -9.51 8.95 4.12
CA SER A 33 -9.31 8.48 2.73
C SER A 33 -10.57 7.91 2.08
N HIS A 34 -11.40 7.19 2.84
CA HIS A 34 -12.60 6.55 2.31
C HIS A 34 -13.68 7.58 1.90
N LEU A 35 -13.74 8.74 2.55
CA LEU A 35 -14.64 9.83 2.16
C LEU A 35 -14.04 10.64 1.01
N ALA A 36 -12.75 10.96 1.12
CA ALA A 36 -12.02 11.75 0.13
C ALA A 36 -11.94 11.06 -1.24
N ARG A 37 -11.96 9.72 -1.31
CA ARG A 37 -11.93 8.96 -2.57
C ARG A 37 -13.11 9.27 -3.50
N THR A 38 -14.21 9.78 -2.96
CA THR A 38 -15.37 10.20 -3.75
C THR A 38 -15.27 11.62 -4.28
N ALA A 39 -14.08 12.24 -4.20
CA ALA A 39 -13.80 13.58 -4.67
C ALA A 39 -14.13 13.76 -6.16
N THR A 40 -14.71 14.89 -6.50
CA THR A 40 -14.89 15.37 -7.86
C THR A 40 -14.63 16.86 -7.85
N LEU A 41 -13.70 17.32 -8.68
CA LEU A 41 -13.45 18.73 -8.89
C LEU A 41 -14.64 19.34 -9.65
N THR A 42 -15.28 20.36 -9.10
CA THR A 42 -16.48 20.98 -9.68
C THR A 42 -16.25 22.42 -10.15
N SER A 43 -15.32 23.14 -9.52
CA SER A 43 -14.98 24.50 -9.93
C SER A 43 -13.49 24.77 -9.74
N LEU A 44 -12.93 25.54 -10.67
CA LEU A 44 -11.58 26.06 -10.61
C LEU A 44 -11.61 27.54 -10.95
N THR A 45 -11.26 28.37 -9.98
CA THR A 45 -11.07 29.82 -10.16
C THR A 45 -9.60 30.17 -9.92
N PRO A 46 -9.16 31.39 -10.26
CA PRO A 46 -7.78 31.78 -10.00
C PRO A 46 -7.37 31.72 -8.52
N THR A 47 -8.32 31.89 -7.60
CA THR A 47 -8.04 31.94 -6.16
C THR A 47 -8.47 30.70 -5.41
N THR A 48 -9.36 29.88 -5.98
CA THR A 48 -9.94 28.74 -5.27
C THR A 48 -10.16 27.54 -6.17
N LEU A 49 -10.05 26.37 -5.54
CA LEU A 49 -10.38 25.07 -6.10
C LEU A 49 -11.52 24.46 -5.27
N THR A 50 -12.60 24.02 -5.93
CA THR A 50 -13.77 23.47 -5.26
C THR A 50 -13.95 22.00 -5.60
N ILE A 51 -13.91 21.14 -4.59
CA ILE A 51 -14.10 19.70 -4.71
C ILE A 51 -15.38 19.30 -3.97
N THR A 52 -16.20 18.46 -4.58
CA THR A 52 -17.33 17.81 -3.92
C THR A 52 -17.00 16.35 -3.63
N THR A 53 -17.53 15.83 -2.53
CA THR A 53 -17.59 14.39 -2.25
C THR A 53 -19.00 13.90 -2.52
N THR A 54 -19.18 12.64 -2.92
CA THR A 54 -20.52 12.09 -3.19
C THR A 54 -21.08 11.28 -2.02
N SER A 55 -20.25 10.87 -1.06
CA SER A 55 -20.68 10.10 0.10
C SER A 55 -19.85 10.43 1.35
N PRO A 56 -20.32 11.34 2.23
CA PRO A 56 -21.55 12.13 2.12
C PRO A 56 -21.41 13.27 1.09
N PRO A 57 -22.50 13.74 0.48
CA PRO A 57 -22.48 14.93 -0.37
C PRO A 57 -22.01 16.16 0.40
N LYS A 58 -20.79 16.63 0.16
CA LYS A 58 -20.26 17.85 0.77
C LYS A 58 -19.26 18.55 -0.15
N GLN A 59 -19.35 19.88 -0.18
CA GLN A 59 -18.48 20.76 -0.94
C GLN A 59 -17.35 21.29 -0.06
N TYR A 60 -16.14 21.27 -0.60
CA TYR A 60 -14.92 21.73 0.03
C TYR A 60 -14.24 22.74 -0.89
N THR A 61 -13.85 23.87 -0.32
CA THR A 61 -13.13 24.92 -1.04
C THR A 61 -11.71 25.00 -0.50
N ILE A 62 -10.73 24.97 -1.40
CA ILE A 62 -9.30 25.05 -1.10
C ILE A 62 -8.78 26.35 -1.72
N PRO A 63 -8.22 27.27 -0.92
CA PRO A 63 -7.59 28.47 -1.45
C PRO A 63 -6.28 28.12 -2.17
N LEU A 64 -6.03 28.76 -3.32
CA LEU A 64 -4.79 28.66 -4.07
C LEU A 64 -3.86 29.80 -3.66
N THR A 65 -2.74 29.45 -3.02
CA THR A 65 -1.73 30.42 -2.57
C THR A 65 -0.36 30.09 -3.18
N PRO A 66 0.25 31.00 -3.96
CA PRO A 66 -0.34 32.22 -4.51
C PRO A 66 -1.47 31.93 -5.52
N PRO A 67 -2.35 32.93 -5.79
CA PRO A 67 -3.40 32.82 -6.80
C PRO A 67 -2.82 32.52 -8.19
N LEU A 68 -3.58 31.79 -8.99
CA LEU A 68 -3.27 31.55 -10.40
C LEU A 68 -3.39 32.83 -11.22
N HIS A 69 -2.75 32.82 -12.39
CA HIS A 69 -3.00 33.81 -13.42
C HIS A 69 -4.47 33.72 -13.89
N PRO A 70 -5.13 34.85 -14.24
CA PRO A 70 -6.52 34.84 -14.74
C PRO A 70 -6.77 33.95 -15.96
N SER A 71 -5.73 33.62 -16.73
CA SER A 71 -5.79 32.71 -17.88
C SER A 71 -5.59 31.22 -17.54
N LEU A 72 -5.31 30.89 -16.27
CA LEU A 72 -5.03 29.54 -15.76
C LEU A 72 -3.83 28.85 -16.43
N THR A 73 -2.92 29.63 -17.02
CA THR A 73 -1.73 29.10 -17.71
C THR A 73 -0.74 28.43 -16.77
N ASP A 74 -0.71 28.85 -15.51
CA ASP A 74 0.11 28.32 -14.42
C ASP A 74 -0.59 27.23 -13.60
N ALA A 75 -1.84 26.86 -13.96
CA ALA A 75 -2.63 25.89 -13.20
C ALA A 75 -1.93 24.53 -13.05
N ARG A 76 -1.30 24.02 -14.12
CA ARG A 76 -0.56 22.75 -14.07
C ARG A 76 0.54 22.79 -13.03
N THR A 77 1.37 23.83 -13.07
CA THR A 77 2.50 24.00 -12.14
C THR A 77 2.00 24.11 -10.70
N ARG A 78 1.02 24.98 -10.45
CA ARG A 78 0.43 25.18 -9.11
C ARG A 78 -0.19 23.90 -8.54
N LEU A 79 -0.97 23.17 -9.34
CA LEU A 79 -1.60 21.92 -8.87
C LEU A 79 -0.56 20.82 -8.61
N THR A 80 0.52 20.78 -9.39
CA THR A 80 1.64 19.85 -9.16
C THR A 80 2.40 20.19 -7.87
N GLU A 81 2.66 21.48 -7.62
CA GLU A 81 3.27 21.96 -6.37
C GLU A 81 2.38 21.64 -5.17
N MET A 82 1.07 21.89 -5.29
CA MET A 82 0.09 21.59 -4.25
C MET A 82 -0.01 20.09 -3.96
N ASP A 83 0.07 19.23 -4.99
CA ASP A 83 0.11 17.77 -4.81
C ASP A 83 1.40 17.34 -4.11
N THR A 84 2.52 17.93 -4.49
CA THR A 84 3.82 17.68 -3.83
C THR A 84 3.78 18.08 -2.35
N ALA A 85 3.19 19.22 -2.03
CA ALA A 85 3.00 19.68 -0.65
C ALA A 85 2.06 18.75 0.13
N SER A 86 0.96 18.31 -0.49
CA SER A 86 0.02 17.36 0.11
C SER A 86 0.69 16.02 0.41
N LEU A 87 1.49 15.49 -0.52
CA LEU A 87 2.29 14.27 -0.31
C LEU A 87 3.30 14.42 0.83
N ALA A 88 3.99 15.55 0.91
CA ALA A 88 4.94 15.83 1.98
C ALA A 88 4.26 15.88 3.35
N HIS A 89 3.06 16.48 3.43
CA HIS A 89 2.32 16.61 4.68
C HIS A 89 1.65 15.31 5.12
N LEU A 90 1.16 14.50 4.19
CA LEU A 90 0.41 13.30 4.55
C LEU A 90 1.30 12.20 5.14
N HIS A 91 2.63 12.35 5.15
CA HIS A 91 3.69 11.47 5.71
C HIS A 91 3.67 9.99 5.28
N ASN A 92 2.56 9.53 4.71
CA ASN A 92 2.17 8.15 4.45
C ASN A 92 1.80 7.97 2.98
N HIS A 93 2.11 8.89 2.06
CA HIS A 93 1.85 8.67 0.64
C HIS A 93 3.13 8.93 -0.15
N THR A 94 3.59 7.92 -0.89
CA THR A 94 4.72 8.08 -1.81
C THR A 94 4.19 8.35 -3.22
N PRO A 95 4.95 9.06 -4.09
CA PRO A 95 4.58 9.22 -5.51
C PRO A 95 4.65 7.91 -6.31
N ILE A 96 4.96 6.80 -5.65
CA ILE A 96 5.02 5.46 -6.21
C ILE A 96 3.72 4.74 -5.82
N THR A 97 2.96 4.33 -6.83
CA THR A 97 1.73 3.56 -6.63
C THR A 97 1.98 2.10 -6.98
N LEU A 98 1.63 1.19 -6.07
CA LEU A 98 1.70 -0.24 -6.32
C LEU A 98 0.38 -0.71 -6.95
N LYS A 99 0.37 -0.87 -8.28
CA LYS A 99 -0.85 -1.23 -9.03
C LYS A 99 -1.03 -2.73 -9.27
N THR A 100 0.02 -3.52 -9.07
CA THR A 100 0.03 -4.95 -9.40
C THR A 100 0.58 -5.79 -8.25
N TYR A 101 0.19 -7.06 -8.24
CA TYR A 101 0.78 -8.05 -7.35
C TYR A 101 2.07 -8.62 -7.97
N ILE A 102 3.12 -8.73 -7.16
CA ILE A 102 4.39 -9.31 -7.56
C ILE A 102 4.51 -10.70 -6.93
N PRO A 103 4.52 -11.79 -7.73
CA PRO A 103 4.53 -13.15 -7.20
C PRO A 103 5.82 -13.50 -6.46
N PRO A 104 5.80 -14.51 -5.57
CA PRO A 104 6.96 -14.96 -4.83
C PRO A 104 8.05 -15.51 -5.77
N THR A 105 9.29 -15.10 -5.51
CA THR A 105 10.47 -15.73 -6.13
C THR A 105 10.80 -17.07 -5.44
N ARG A 106 11.74 -17.86 -5.99
CA ARG A 106 12.12 -19.19 -5.45
C ARG A 106 12.43 -19.19 -3.96
N LYS A 107 13.16 -18.19 -3.46
CA LYS A 107 13.46 -18.08 -2.02
C LYS A 107 12.21 -17.88 -1.15
N HIS A 108 11.21 -17.15 -1.66
CA HIS A 108 9.96 -16.91 -0.95
C HIS A 108 9.07 -18.16 -0.94
N ILE A 109 9.12 -18.95 -2.00
CA ILE A 109 8.44 -20.27 -2.05
C ILE A 109 9.01 -21.21 -0.97
N LEU A 110 10.33 -21.18 -0.70
CA LEU A 110 10.91 -21.95 0.40
C LEU A 110 10.39 -21.48 1.76
N ILE A 111 10.28 -20.16 1.97
CA ILE A 111 9.71 -19.60 3.21
C ILE A 111 8.25 -20.04 3.37
N LEU A 112 7.45 -19.95 2.29
CA LEU A 112 6.07 -20.42 2.27
C LEU A 112 5.96 -21.90 2.67
N ALA A 113 6.84 -22.75 2.13
CA ALA A 113 6.87 -24.17 2.47
C ALA A 113 7.20 -24.40 3.96
N LEU A 114 8.09 -23.60 4.54
CA LEU A 114 8.43 -23.67 5.97
C LEU A 114 7.27 -23.22 6.86
N VAL A 115 6.56 -22.15 6.49
CA VAL A 115 5.36 -21.69 7.21
C VAL A 115 4.26 -22.74 7.12
N ALA A 116 4.01 -23.29 5.93
CA ALA A 116 3.01 -24.34 5.71
C ALA A 116 3.33 -25.61 6.51
N LEU A 117 4.61 -26.03 6.52
CA LEU A 117 5.07 -27.12 7.37
C LEU A 117 4.82 -26.79 8.85
N GLY A 118 5.18 -25.60 9.31
CA GLY A 118 4.96 -25.18 10.70
C GLY A 118 3.47 -25.22 11.09
N LEU A 119 2.59 -24.66 10.27
CA LEU A 119 1.13 -24.69 10.48
C LEU A 119 0.61 -26.12 10.53
N PHE A 120 0.99 -26.96 9.57
CA PHE A 120 0.65 -28.38 9.57
C PHE A 120 1.17 -29.08 10.84
N SER A 121 2.38 -28.73 11.27
CA SER A 121 3.03 -29.30 12.43
C SER A 121 2.37 -28.95 13.75
N PHE A 122 1.99 -27.70 13.94
CA PHE A 122 1.27 -27.29 15.15
C PHE A 122 -0.18 -27.79 15.19
N THR A 123 -0.82 -28.01 14.04
CA THR A 123 -2.17 -28.58 13.98
C THR A 123 -2.19 -30.06 14.35
N TYR A 124 -1.17 -30.83 13.94
CA TYR A 124 -1.11 -32.28 14.18
C TYR A 124 0.13 -32.66 15.02
N PRO A 125 0.12 -32.44 16.35
CA PRO A 125 1.30 -32.59 17.20
C PRO A 125 1.88 -34.02 17.26
N ALA A 126 1.10 -35.04 16.88
CA ALA A 126 1.55 -36.42 16.78
C ALA A 126 2.81 -36.57 15.89
N GLN A 127 3.02 -35.67 14.93
CA GLN A 127 4.19 -35.71 14.05
C GLN A 127 5.51 -35.36 14.71
N PHE A 128 5.48 -34.76 15.89
CA PHE A 128 6.68 -34.52 16.71
C PHE A 128 7.08 -35.74 17.54
N HIS A 129 6.29 -36.83 17.51
CA HIS A 129 6.63 -38.05 18.23
C HIS A 129 7.67 -38.88 17.46
N PRO A 130 8.68 -39.49 18.12
CA PRO A 130 9.73 -40.25 17.45
C PRO A 130 9.29 -41.39 16.53
N SER A 131 8.11 -41.96 16.78
CA SER A 131 7.53 -43.02 15.94
C SER A 131 6.93 -42.52 14.64
N HIS A 132 6.76 -41.21 14.45
CA HIS A 132 6.11 -40.65 13.27
C HIS A 132 7.12 -40.44 12.11
N PRO A 133 6.78 -40.78 10.86
CA PRO A 133 7.71 -40.62 9.72
C PRO A 133 8.26 -39.19 9.57
N LEU A 134 7.41 -38.16 9.71
CA LEU A 134 7.86 -36.76 9.66
C LEU A 134 8.86 -36.40 10.77
N TYR A 135 8.81 -37.05 11.93
CA TYR A 135 9.84 -36.87 12.94
C TYR A 135 11.18 -37.35 12.42
N THR A 136 11.21 -38.57 11.89
CA THR A 136 12.44 -39.13 11.34
C THR A 136 12.98 -38.32 10.17
N LEU A 137 12.13 -37.69 9.36
CA LEU A 137 12.56 -36.89 8.22
C LEU A 137 13.09 -35.51 8.63
N ILE A 138 12.39 -34.82 9.55
CA ILE A 138 12.59 -33.40 9.84
C ILE A 138 12.94 -33.18 11.32
N TRP A 139 12.04 -33.57 12.21
CA TRP A 139 12.10 -33.16 13.62
C TRP A 139 13.20 -33.87 14.45
N ARG A 140 13.79 -34.95 13.93
CA ARG A 140 14.96 -35.63 14.54
C ARG A 140 16.16 -34.70 14.70
N HIS A 141 16.26 -33.67 13.87
CA HIS A 141 17.34 -32.69 13.91
C HIS A 141 17.15 -31.65 15.03
N THR A 142 15.95 -31.59 15.63
CA THR A 142 15.59 -30.69 16.72
C THR A 142 14.82 -31.44 17.83
N PRO A 143 15.41 -32.48 18.44
CA PRO A 143 14.68 -33.42 19.30
C PRO A 143 14.06 -32.76 20.55
N ASN A 144 14.72 -31.74 21.11
CA ASN A 144 14.21 -30.99 22.27
C ASN A 144 12.97 -30.15 21.91
N LEU A 145 12.97 -29.52 20.73
CA LEU A 145 11.83 -28.76 20.22
C LEU A 145 10.66 -29.71 19.95
N ALA A 146 10.93 -30.83 19.28
CA ALA A 146 9.94 -31.85 18.99
C ALA A 146 9.31 -32.43 20.27
N ALA A 147 10.11 -32.76 21.28
CA ALA A 147 9.61 -33.23 22.58
C ALA A 147 8.75 -32.18 23.31
N THR A 148 9.02 -30.89 23.09
CA THR A 148 8.23 -29.80 23.66
C THR A 148 6.90 -29.64 22.92
N LEU A 149 6.91 -29.73 21.59
CA LEU A 149 5.74 -29.53 20.72
C LEU A 149 4.87 -30.78 20.56
N SER A 150 5.37 -31.97 20.90
CA SER A 150 4.54 -33.18 20.98
C SER A 150 3.44 -33.08 22.04
N LYS A 151 3.62 -32.18 23.02
CA LYS A 151 2.57 -31.83 24.00
C LYS A 151 1.51 -30.98 23.33
N GLU A 152 0.29 -31.49 23.26
CA GLU A 152 -0.83 -30.85 22.55
C GLU A 152 -1.05 -29.39 22.95
N ARG A 153 -1.02 -29.08 24.25
CA ARG A 153 -1.14 -27.68 24.74
C ARG A 153 -0.09 -26.77 24.10
N ASN A 154 1.16 -27.22 24.03
CA ASN A 154 2.25 -26.42 23.50
C ASN A 154 2.13 -26.25 21.99
N ALA A 155 1.71 -27.28 21.27
CA ALA A 155 1.43 -27.18 19.84
C ALA A 155 0.31 -26.17 19.54
N ARG A 156 -0.79 -26.20 20.31
CA ARG A 156 -1.88 -25.23 20.17
C ARG A 156 -1.45 -23.80 20.50
N VAL A 157 -0.62 -23.60 21.52
CA VAL A 157 0.00 -22.29 21.80
C VAL A 157 0.90 -21.86 20.64
N GLY A 158 1.71 -22.76 20.09
CA GLY A 158 2.55 -22.51 18.92
C GLY A 158 1.73 -22.12 17.68
N LEU A 159 0.62 -22.81 17.43
CA LEU A 159 -0.33 -22.46 16.37
C LEU A 159 -0.90 -21.05 16.57
N GLY A 160 -1.36 -20.75 17.79
CA GLY A 160 -1.89 -19.44 18.14
C GLY A 160 -0.87 -18.32 17.96
N LEU A 161 0.38 -18.55 18.36
CA LEU A 161 1.48 -17.60 18.16
C LEU A 161 1.79 -17.41 16.67
N MET A 162 1.87 -18.49 15.89
CA MET A 162 2.12 -18.44 14.44
C MET A 162 1.03 -17.62 13.73
N VAL A 163 -0.24 -17.95 13.96
CA VAL A 163 -1.38 -17.21 13.38
C VAL A 163 -1.38 -15.76 13.85
N GLY A 164 -1.11 -15.51 15.13
CA GLY A 164 -1.06 -14.16 15.70
C GLY A 164 0.04 -13.29 15.09
N ILE A 165 1.24 -13.85 14.87
CA ILE A 165 2.36 -13.15 14.22
C ILE A 165 1.97 -12.78 12.78
N HIS A 166 1.44 -13.74 12.01
CA HIS A 166 1.06 -13.49 10.61
C HIS A 166 -0.11 -12.51 10.49
N ALA A 167 -1.06 -12.53 11.43
CA ALA A 167 -2.09 -11.51 11.53
C ALA A 167 -1.50 -10.12 11.83
N ALA A 168 -0.54 -10.02 12.75
CA ALA A 168 0.15 -8.77 13.04
C ALA A 168 0.96 -8.26 11.83
N GLU A 169 1.61 -9.15 11.09
CA GLU A 169 2.30 -8.83 9.84
C GLU A 169 1.33 -8.30 8.78
N CYS A 170 0.15 -8.89 8.65
CA CYS A 170 -0.92 -8.37 7.78
C CYS A 170 -1.36 -6.96 8.17
N VAL A 171 -1.52 -6.68 9.47
CA VAL A 171 -1.82 -5.33 9.96
C VAL A 171 -0.71 -4.35 9.60
N LEU A 172 0.55 -4.72 9.83
CA LEU A 172 1.71 -3.91 9.47
C LEU A 172 1.82 -3.70 7.96
N MET A 173 1.55 -4.72 7.15
CA MET A 173 1.55 -4.66 5.70
C MET A 173 0.51 -3.67 5.21
N HIS A 174 -0.71 -3.73 5.74
CA HIS A 174 -1.77 -2.82 5.39
C HIS A 174 -1.38 -1.36 5.69
N PHE A 175 -1.01 -1.05 6.94
CA PHE A 175 -0.79 0.33 7.35
C PHE A 175 0.53 0.92 6.88
N ARG A 176 1.62 0.12 6.83
CA ARG A 176 2.97 0.64 6.55
C ARG A 176 3.39 0.51 5.10
N LYS A 177 2.69 -0.30 4.29
CA LYS A 177 3.08 -0.57 2.89
C LYS A 177 1.94 -0.33 1.92
N LEU A 178 0.84 -1.08 2.02
CA LEU A 178 -0.22 -1.05 1.03
C LEU A 178 -0.91 0.32 0.98
N ARG A 179 -1.34 0.86 2.13
CA ARG A 179 -1.91 2.23 2.17
C ARG A 179 -0.90 3.26 1.68
N VAL A 180 0.37 3.07 2.03
CA VAL A 180 1.43 4.03 1.69
C VAL A 180 1.73 4.10 0.19
N LEU A 181 1.58 2.97 -0.47
CA LEU A 181 1.76 2.80 -1.91
C LEU A 181 0.45 2.94 -2.68
N GLY A 182 -0.59 3.52 -2.07
CA GLY A 182 -1.86 3.80 -2.73
C GLY A 182 -2.63 2.55 -3.16
N VAL A 183 -2.39 1.40 -2.54
CA VAL A 183 -3.17 0.18 -2.81
C VAL A 183 -4.54 0.34 -2.16
N GLU A 184 -5.59 0.25 -2.97
CA GLU A 184 -6.97 0.36 -2.51
C GLU A 184 -7.35 -0.83 -1.59
N THR A 185 -7.77 -0.53 -0.35
CA THR A 185 -8.26 -1.53 0.59
C THR A 185 -9.44 -2.30 0.02
N GLY A 186 -9.36 -3.64 0.04
CA GLY A 186 -10.40 -4.53 -0.47
C GLY A 186 -10.35 -4.79 -1.98
N SER A 187 -9.48 -4.10 -2.72
CA SER A 187 -9.21 -4.43 -4.12
C SER A 187 -8.62 -5.84 -4.26
N TRP A 188 -8.66 -6.40 -5.47
CA TRP A 188 -8.00 -7.69 -5.74
C TRP A 188 -6.51 -7.66 -5.43
N VAL A 189 -5.82 -6.56 -5.78
CA VAL A 189 -4.39 -6.37 -5.49
C VAL A 189 -4.13 -6.37 -3.98
N TRP A 190 -5.00 -5.72 -3.22
CA TRP A 190 -4.93 -5.74 -1.75
C TRP A 190 -5.10 -7.16 -1.22
N TRP A 191 -6.12 -7.90 -1.64
CA TRP A 191 -6.32 -9.28 -1.21
C TRP A 191 -5.16 -10.21 -1.58
N ALA A 192 -4.58 -10.06 -2.77
CA ALA A 192 -3.41 -10.82 -3.17
C ALA A 192 -2.21 -10.57 -2.23
N TRP A 193 -1.95 -9.32 -1.87
CA TRP A 193 -0.89 -8.98 -0.91
C TRP A 193 -1.21 -9.43 0.51
N MET A 194 -2.44 -9.30 0.97
CA MET A 194 -2.85 -9.73 2.31
C MET A 194 -2.78 -11.25 2.46
N GLY A 195 -3.30 -12.00 1.49
CA GLY A 195 -3.21 -13.47 1.48
C GLY A 195 -1.77 -13.96 1.41
N SER A 196 -0.96 -13.37 0.54
CA SER A 196 0.46 -13.69 0.42
C SER A 196 1.24 -13.32 1.69
N THR A 197 0.91 -12.20 2.36
CA THR A 197 1.53 -11.82 3.65
C THR A 197 1.13 -12.79 4.74
N PHE A 198 -0.14 -13.21 4.80
CA PHE A 198 -0.56 -14.21 5.77
C PHE A 198 0.11 -15.56 5.54
N ALA A 199 0.45 -15.92 4.30
CA ALA A 199 1.08 -17.19 3.96
C ALA A 199 2.62 -17.18 4.10
N GLU A 200 3.27 -16.06 3.80
CA GLU A 200 4.74 -15.95 3.69
C GLU A 200 5.37 -15.06 4.76
N GLY A 201 4.58 -14.24 5.44
CA GLY A 201 5.02 -13.23 6.40
C GLY A 201 5.95 -12.17 5.78
N LEU A 202 7.11 -11.97 6.40
CA LEU A 202 8.12 -10.98 6.00
C LEU A 202 8.56 -11.05 4.53
N GLY A 203 8.43 -12.19 3.85
CA GLY A 203 8.78 -12.32 2.43
C GLY A 203 8.06 -11.30 1.54
N CYS A 204 6.81 -10.94 1.87
CA CYS A 204 6.06 -9.93 1.15
C CYS A 204 6.62 -8.52 1.32
N PHE A 205 7.12 -8.19 2.52
CA PHE A 205 7.73 -6.90 2.80
C PHE A 205 9.01 -6.71 1.98
N GLU A 206 9.82 -7.77 1.85
CA GLU A 206 11.03 -7.73 1.03
C GLU A 206 10.72 -7.43 -0.44
N ARG A 207 9.70 -8.10 -1.01
CA ARG A 207 9.29 -7.86 -2.40
C ARG A 207 8.84 -6.42 -2.64
N ILE A 208 8.00 -5.89 -1.76
CA ILE A 208 7.54 -4.50 -1.87
C ILE A 208 8.71 -3.52 -1.74
N ASN A 209 9.62 -3.75 -0.79
CA ASN A 209 10.80 -2.89 -0.63
C ASN A 209 11.69 -2.92 -1.87
N GLY A 210 11.86 -4.09 -2.50
CA GLY A 210 12.58 -4.25 -3.75
C GLY A 210 11.94 -3.46 -4.90
N PHE A 211 10.61 -3.55 -5.03
CA PHE A 211 9.85 -2.76 -6.01
C PHE A 211 10.03 -1.25 -5.80
N VAL A 212 9.82 -0.77 -4.58
CA VAL A 212 9.98 0.66 -4.25
C VAL A 212 11.39 1.14 -4.56
N LYS A 213 12.41 0.35 -4.20
CA LYS A 213 13.82 0.67 -4.51
C LYS A 213 14.06 0.78 -6.01
N GLY A 214 13.49 -0.13 -6.81
CA GLY A 214 13.57 -0.09 -8.28
C GLY A 214 12.93 1.17 -8.86
N GLU A 215 11.72 1.50 -8.42
CA GLU A 215 10.98 2.69 -8.87
C GLU A 215 11.70 4.00 -8.51
N VAL A 216 12.28 4.08 -7.31
CA VAL A 216 13.11 5.24 -6.90
C VAL A 216 14.34 5.38 -7.80
N ALA A 217 15.02 4.28 -8.12
CA ALA A 217 16.19 4.30 -9.00
C ALA A 217 15.83 4.76 -10.42
N ALA A 218 14.78 4.17 -11.02
CA ALA A 218 14.31 4.54 -12.35
C ALA A 218 13.93 6.04 -12.46
N ARG A 219 13.27 6.59 -11.43
CA ARG A 219 12.93 8.03 -11.40
C ARG A 219 14.15 8.94 -11.27
N ARG A 220 15.19 8.50 -10.57
CA ARG A 220 16.46 9.24 -10.48
C ARG A 220 17.18 9.25 -11.84
N GLU A 221 17.22 8.11 -12.51
CA GLU A 221 17.83 7.99 -13.85
C GLU A 221 17.05 8.76 -14.92
N GLY A 222 15.71 8.73 -14.88
CA GLY A 222 14.85 9.51 -15.78
C GLY A 222 15.03 11.02 -15.63
N LYS A 223 15.21 11.52 -14.40
CA LYS A 223 15.61 12.92 -14.15
C LYS A 223 17.02 13.24 -14.65
N GLY A 224 17.94 12.27 -14.60
CA GLY A 224 19.31 12.44 -15.10
C GLY A 224 19.45 12.49 -16.62
N LYS A 225 18.53 11.87 -17.37
CA LYS A 225 18.50 11.92 -18.84
C LYS A 225 17.83 13.18 -19.39
N GLY A 226 16.83 13.73 -18.70
CA GLY A 226 16.19 14.99 -19.08
C GLY A 226 16.99 16.26 -18.73
N GLY A 227 18.11 16.13 -18.01
CA GLY A 227 18.99 17.25 -17.63
C GLY A 227 20.27 17.38 -18.47
N LYS A 228 20.40 16.61 -19.56
CA LYS A 228 21.56 16.67 -20.49
C LYS A 228 21.20 17.19 -21.88
N GLU A 229 19.95 17.53 -22.12
CA GLU A 229 19.50 18.23 -23.33
C GLU A 229 18.70 19.47 -22.95
N LEU A 230 19.36 20.41 -22.26
CA LEU A 230 19.07 21.84 -22.30
C LEU A 230 20.38 22.60 -22.07
#